data_AF-A0A9E4JP41-F1
#
_entry.id   AF-A0A9E4JP41-F1
#
_cell.length_a   1.000
_cell.length_b   1.000
_cell.length_c   1.000
_cell.angle_alpha   90.00
_cell.angle_beta   90.00
_cell.angle_gamma   90.00
#
_symmetry.space_group_name_H-M   'P 1'
#
loop_
_entity.id
_entity.type
_entity.pdbx_description
1 polymer ?
#
loop_
_entity_poly.entity_id
_entity_poly.type
_entity_poly.pdbx_seq_one_letter_code
_entity_poly.pdbx_strand_id
1 'polypeptide(L)'
;MKTKLFALLTGLTTVTTLVAATVPAQAGEIDDLIQAFREFAPTQDRMQIQADGVNLKEFALTGPLTLGQSTGNLEAVFLGEVAGNLDNKLGFSSSNGQSGTMWSNIRAVEELIDPNSFKPDGTNRKVGSFNPLLNGTRDSRYWWDIGSKLSLGSFAAGDSLDFLLSNSNANFGLASGQFMGYTLKGFEDWLIVGAEDKILANSDRDFNDVVFAVKLGSPAASVPEPSTIAALMGVSAAFGVSRRKNANKS
;
A
#
# COMPACT_ATOMS: atom_id res chain seq x y z
N MET A 1 -54.38 -1.54 -1.98
CA MET A 1 -53.46 -0.89 -1.03
C MET A 1 -52.06 -0.94 -1.63
N LYS A 2 -51.37 0.21 -1.71
CA LYS A 2 -50.09 0.36 -2.42
C LYS A 2 -48.93 0.07 -1.47
N THR A 3 -48.14 -0.95 -1.74
CA THR A 3 -46.88 -1.28 -1.04
C THR A 3 -45.79 -0.30 -1.48
N LYS A 4 -45.20 0.45 -0.53
CA LYS A 4 -44.02 1.28 -0.77
C LYS A 4 -42.78 0.55 -0.26
N LEU A 5 -41.89 0.25 -1.19
CA LEU A 5 -40.55 -0.28 -1.01
C LEU A 5 -39.68 0.81 -0.34
N PHE A 6 -39.14 0.56 0.86
CA PHE A 6 -38.12 1.41 1.45
C PHE A 6 -36.74 0.90 1.00
N ALA A 7 -36.13 1.61 0.06
CA ALA A 7 -34.72 1.44 -0.29
C ALA A 7 -33.87 2.03 0.83
N LEU A 8 -33.02 1.19 1.44
CA LEU A 8 -32.03 1.60 2.42
C LEU A 8 -30.81 2.11 1.65
N LEU A 9 -30.67 3.43 1.53
CA LEU A 9 -29.49 4.06 0.95
C LEU A 9 -28.41 4.17 2.04
N THR A 10 -27.54 3.17 2.14
CA THR A 10 -26.31 3.28 2.94
C THR A 10 -25.37 4.25 2.23
N GLY A 11 -25.30 5.49 2.72
CA GLY A 11 -24.37 6.49 2.22
C GLY A 11 -22.93 6.09 2.50
N LEU A 12 -22.24 5.60 1.47
CA LEU A 12 -20.80 5.40 1.45
C LEU A 12 -20.15 6.78 1.28
N THR A 13 -19.51 7.32 2.32
CA THR A 13 -18.67 8.51 2.19
C THR A 13 -17.30 8.08 1.69
N THR A 14 -17.11 8.09 0.37
CA THR A 14 -15.82 7.92 -0.29
C THR A 14 -14.97 9.16 -0.05
N VAL A 15 -13.82 9.00 0.62
CA VAL A 15 -12.81 10.08 0.72
C VAL A 15 -12.11 10.19 -0.63
N THR A 16 -12.26 11.34 -1.28
CA THR A 16 -11.72 11.59 -2.64
C THR A 16 -10.38 12.31 -2.54
N THR A 17 -9.29 11.66 -2.95
CA THR A 17 -7.97 12.31 -3.07
C THR A 17 -7.84 12.89 -4.48
N LEU A 18 -7.75 14.21 -4.61
CA LEU A 18 -7.68 14.92 -5.90
C LEU A 18 -6.23 15.13 -6.37
N VAL A 19 -5.65 14.15 -7.04
CA VAL A 19 -4.24 14.19 -7.49
C VAL A 19 -4.12 14.71 -8.94
N ALA A 20 -3.29 15.73 -9.21
CA ALA A 20 -2.96 16.37 -10.51
C ALA A 20 -2.21 15.45 -11.50
N ALA A 21 -2.14 15.87 -12.78
CA ALA A 21 -1.72 15.05 -13.93
C ALA A 21 -0.40 14.27 -13.76
N THR A 22 -0.41 13.01 -14.19
CA THR A 22 0.75 12.11 -14.17
C THR A 22 1.64 12.30 -15.40
N VAL A 23 2.89 12.67 -15.18
CA VAL A 23 3.97 12.39 -16.13
C VAL A 23 4.56 11.02 -15.74
N PRO A 24 4.88 10.12 -16.68
CA PRO A 24 5.64 8.90 -16.36
C PRO A 24 6.87 9.22 -15.51
N ALA A 25 7.34 8.28 -14.68
CA ALA A 25 8.57 8.49 -13.92
C ALA A 25 9.72 8.90 -14.86
N GLN A 26 10.40 10.01 -14.54
CA GLN A 26 11.60 10.40 -15.28
C GLN A 26 12.73 9.40 -14.97
N ALA A 27 13.67 9.24 -15.91
CA ALA A 27 14.84 8.40 -15.67
C ALA A 27 15.61 8.92 -14.44
N GLY A 28 15.90 8.04 -13.47
CA GLY A 28 16.52 8.39 -12.19
C GLY A 28 15.54 8.65 -11.03
N GLU A 29 14.29 9.02 -11.32
CA GLU A 29 13.28 9.33 -10.28
C GLU A 29 12.97 8.12 -9.38
N ILE A 30 12.95 6.92 -9.98
CA ILE A 30 12.71 5.67 -9.24
C ILE A 30 13.91 5.31 -8.37
N ASP A 31 15.13 5.52 -8.86
CA ASP A 31 16.35 5.27 -8.08
C ASP A 31 16.40 6.23 -6.88
N ASP A 32 16.03 7.49 -7.08
CA ASP A 32 15.96 8.49 -6.02
C ASP A 32 14.85 8.15 -5.00
N LEU A 33 13.67 7.70 -5.46
CA LEU A 33 12.57 7.23 -4.59
C LEU A 33 13.03 6.06 -3.72
N ILE A 34 13.65 5.05 -4.33
CA ILE A 34 14.19 3.88 -3.63
C ILE A 34 15.24 4.33 -2.61
N GLN A 35 16.16 5.19 -3.00
CA GLN A 35 17.23 5.67 -2.14
C GLN A 35 16.68 6.44 -0.94
N ALA A 36 15.68 7.30 -1.14
CA ALA A 36 15.04 8.05 -0.06
C ALA A 36 14.19 7.15 0.84
N PHE A 37 13.47 6.17 0.28
CA PHE A 37 12.64 5.24 1.07
C PHE A 37 13.48 4.30 1.95
N ARG A 38 14.67 3.88 1.49
CA ARG A 38 15.58 3.00 2.24
C ARG A 38 15.93 3.51 3.63
N GLU A 39 15.95 4.82 3.86
CA GLU A 39 16.22 5.40 5.18
C GLU A 39 15.17 4.98 6.23
N PHE A 40 13.95 4.68 5.78
CA PHE A 40 12.82 4.28 6.61
C PHE A 40 12.53 2.78 6.55
N ALA A 41 13.23 2.04 5.69
CA ALA A 41 13.04 0.61 5.47
C ALA A 41 14.33 -0.13 5.92
N PRO A 42 14.61 -0.18 7.23
CA PRO A 42 15.88 -0.65 7.75
C PRO A 42 16.14 -2.10 7.38
N THR A 43 17.38 -2.41 7.04
CA THR A 43 17.82 -3.75 6.63
C THR A 43 18.19 -4.65 7.83
N GLN A 44 17.99 -4.18 9.06
CA GLN A 44 18.33 -4.91 10.28
C GLN A 44 17.18 -4.92 11.29
N ASP A 45 17.11 -6.02 12.02
CA ASP A 45 16.26 -6.29 13.18
C ASP A 45 14.83 -5.71 13.26
N ARG A 46 13.94 -6.28 12.43
CA ARG A 46 12.50 -6.02 12.23
C ARG A 46 12.41 -4.92 11.20
N MET A 47 12.32 -5.33 9.94
CA MET A 47 12.29 -4.42 8.79
C MET A 47 10.91 -3.78 8.65
N GLN A 48 10.32 -3.40 9.78
CA GLN A 48 9.15 -2.56 9.83
C GLN A 48 9.49 -1.24 9.19
N ILE A 49 8.57 -0.73 8.38
CA ILE A 49 8.68 0.62 7.84
C ILE A 49 8.61 1.61 9.01
N GLN A 50 9.68 2.37 9.23
CA GLN A 50 9.83 3.28 10.36
C GLN A 50 9.42 4.70 9.97
N ALA A 51 8.12 4.95 9.86
CA ALA A 51 7.61 6.29 9.59
C ALA A 51 7.98 7.27 10.74
N ASP A 52 8.63 8.39 10.40
CA ASP A 52 9.03 9.43 11.35
C ASP A 52 7.94 10.50 11.55
N GLY A 53 6.86 10.45 10.76
CA GLY A 53 5.77 11.42 10.76
C GLY A 53 6.12 12.77 10.13
N VAL A 54 7.36 12.95 9.67
CA VAL A 54 7.88 14.20 9.10
C VAL A 54 8.21 13.99 7.62
N ASN A 55 9.17 13.12 7.34
CA ASN A 55 9.64 12.80 6.00
C ASN A 55 8.89 11.60 5.42
N LEU A 56 8.57 10.59 6.24
CA LEU A 56 7.67 9.50 5.87
C LEU A 56 6.46 9.52 6.79
N LYS A 57 5.28 9.77 6.20
CA LYS A 57 4.00 9.81 6.93
C LYS A 57 3.18 8.59 6.61
N GLU A 58 2.78 7.87 7.64
CA GLU A 58 1.91 6.70 7.57
C GLU A 58 0.43 7.09 7.70
N PHE A 59 -0.45 6.38 6.99
CA PHE A 59 -1.90 6.47 7.15
C PHE A 59 -2.61 5.19 6.72
N ALA A 60 -3.72 4.87 7.38
CA ALA A 60 -4.51 3.69 7.06
C ALA A 60 -5.16 3.79 5.67
N LEU A 61 -5.07 2.72 4.88
CA LEU A 61 -5.86 2.55 3.66
C LEU A 61 -7.11 1.74 4.00
N THR A 62 -8.29 2.34 3.90
CA THR A 62 -9.55 1.73 4.35
C THR A 62 -10.54 1.44 3.22
N GLY A 63 -10.09 1.53 1.96
CA GLY A 63 -10.91 1.26 0.79
C GLY A 63 -10.22 1.63 -0.53
N PRO A 64 -10.90 1.43 -1.67
CA PRO A 64 -10.37 1.76 -2.98
C PRO A 64 -9.93 3.22 -3.09
N LEU A 65 -8.82 3.44 -3.80
CA LEU A 65 -8.27 4.76 -4.09
C LEU A 65 -9.02 5.39 -5.25
N THR A 66 -9.63 6.56 -5.06
CA THR A 66 -10.18 7.33 -6.17
C THR A 66 -9.09 8.19 -6.80
N LEU A 67 -8.89 8.05 -8.11
CA LEU A 67 -7.93 8.84 -8.87
C LEU A 67 -8.49 10.24 -9.12
N GLY A 68 -7.73 11.27 -8.78
CA GLY A 68 -8.17 12.65 -8.94
C GLY A 68 -8.09 13.19 -10.37
N GLN A 69 -7.32 12.53 -11.24
CA GLN A 69 -7.11 12.94 -12.62
C GLN A 69 -6.99 11.74 -13.54
N SER A 70 -7.16 12.00 -14.83
CA SER A 70 -6.89 11.02 -15.87
C SER A 70 -5.39 10.82 -16.06
N THR A 71 -4.98 9.58 -16.26
CA THR A 71 -3.62 9.17 -16.59
C THR A 71 -3.64 8.27 -17.82
N GLY A 72 -2.74 8.51 -18.76
CA GLY A 72 -2.56 7.63 -19.92
C GLY A 72 -1.86 6.32 -19.55
N ASN A 73 -1.11 6.30 -18.45
CA ASN A 73 -0.42 5.12 -17.94
C ASN A 73 -0.15 5.31 -16.45
N LEU A 74 -0.88 4.61 -15.59
CA LEU A 74 -0.57 4.53 -14.17
C LEU A 74 0.57 3.51 -13.97
N GLU A 75 1.70 3.97 -13.44
CA GLU A 75 2.88 3.12 -13.23
C GLU A 75 2.97 2.70 -11.75
N ALA A 76 3.27 1.42 -11.52
CA ALA A 76 3.61 0.87 -10.23
C ALA A 76 5.06 0.39 -10.22
N VAL A 77 5.72 0.50 -9.07
CA VAL A 77 7.13 0.15 -8.86
C VAL A 77 7.26 -0.74 -7.64
N PHE A 78 7.93 -1.88 -7.79
CA PHE A 78 8.20 -2.77 -6.66
C PHE A 78 9.32 -2.19 -5.79
N LEU A 79 9.10 -2.06 -4.47
CA LEU A 79 10.06 -1.50 -3.53
C LEU A 79 10.73 -2.54 -2.63
N GLY A 80 10.12 -3.71 -2.47
CA GLY A 80 10.72 -4.84 -1.76
C GLY A 80 9.71 -5.62 -0.93
N GLU A 81 10.24 -6.60 -0.20
CA GLU A 81 9.51 -7.45 0.73
C GLU A 81 10.44 -7.95 1.84
N VAL A 82 9.83 -8.19 2.99
CA VAL A 82 10.45 -8.69 4.21
C VAL A 82 9.82 -9.99 4.70
N ALA A 83 8.56 -10.26 4.37
CA ALA A 83 7.89 -11.44 4.87
C ALA A 83 8.33 -12.72 4.16
N GLY A 84 8.33 -13.82 4.92
CA GLY A 84 9.03 -15.06 4.58
C GLY A 84 8.48 -15.83 3.37
N ASN A 85 8.36 -17.14 3.50
CA ASN A 85 8.29 -18.04 2.34
C ASN A 85 6.90 -18.14 1.68
N LEU A 86 5.96 -17.25 1.98
CA LEU A 86 4.62 -17.29 1.41
C LEU A 86 4.65 -16.76 -0.02
N ASP A 87 4.04 -17.49 -0.97
CA ASP A 87 3.87 -17.04 -2.35
C ASP A 87 2.87 -15.89 -2.43
N ASN A 88 3.33 -14.68 -2.10
CA ASN A 88 2.50 -13.50 -2.22
C ASN A 88 2.29 -13.17 -3.70
N LYS A 89 1.04 -12.82 -4.02
CA LYS A 89 0.62 -12.36 -5.33
C LYS A 89 -0.19 -11.09 -5.14
N LEU A 90 0.34 -10.01 -5.66
CA LEU A 90 -0.32 -8.71 -5.68
C LEU A 90 -1.07 -8.55 -7.00
N GLY A 91 -2.33 -8.15 -6.92
CA GLY A 91 -3.15 -7.78 -8.06
C GLY A 91 -3.85 -6.44 -7.85
N PHE A 92 -4.49 -5.96 -8.91
CA PHE A 92 -5.30 -4.76 -8.88
C PHE A 92 -6.62 -4.96 -9.60
N SER A 93 -7.61 -4.13 -9.25
CA SER A 93 -8.87 -4.01 -9.96
C SER A 93 -9.38 -2.57 -9.92
N SER A 94 -10.23 -2.19 -10.85
CA SER A 94 -10.75 -0.83 -10.92
C SER A 94 -12.22 -0.73 -11.29
N SER A 95 -12.81 0.44 -11.04
CA SER A 95 -14.20 0.74 -11.41
C SER A 95 -14.44 0.79 -12.92
N ASN A 96 -13.39 0.99 -13.72
CA ASN A 96 -13.48 1.00 -15.18
C ASN A 96 -13.37 -0.41 -15.80
N GLY A 97 -13.27 -1.45 -14.96
CA GLY A 97 -13.22 -2.85 -15.39
C GLY A 97 -11.82 -3.38 -15.69
N GLN A 98 -10.77 -2.55 -15.58
CA GLN A 98 -9.39 -3.03 -15.64
C GLN A 98 -9.04 -3.84 -14.39
N SER A 99 -8.30 -4.92 -14.58
CA SER A 99 -7.74 -5.73 -13.49
C SER A 99 -6.55 -6.52 -14.00
N GLY A 100 -5.68 -6.94 -13.08
CA GLY A 100 -4.51 -7.69 -13.45
C GLY A 100 -3.71 -8.18 -12.25
N THR A 101 -2.78 -9.10 -12.52
CA THR A 101 -1.73 -9.44 -11.57
C THR A 101 -0.60 -8.44 -11.75
N MET A 102 -0.14 -7.86 -10.64
CA MET A 102 1.01 -6.96 -10.65
C MET A 102 2.31 -7.75 -10.58
N TRP A 103 2.48 -8.47 -9.47
CA TRP A 103 3.62 -9.34 -9.22
C TRP A 103 3.12 -10.63 -8.57
N SER A 104 3.79 -11.74 -8.85
CA SER A 104 3.48 -13.07 -8.32
C SER A 104 4.74 -13.74 -7.82
N ASN A 105 4.61 -14.71 -6.92
CA ASN A 105 5.75 -15.35 -6.25
C ASN A 105 6.64 -14.30 -5.55
N ILE A 106 6.01 -13.27 -5.00
CA ILE A 106 6.68 -12.27 -4.17
C ILE A 106 7.04 -13.02 -2.88
N ARG A 107 8.34 -13.17 -2.61
CA ARG A 107 8.89 -13.73 -1.38
C ARG A 107 10.11 -12.93 -0.93
N ALA A 108 10.36 -12.90 0.38
CA ALA A 108 11.58 -12.32 0.92
C ALA A 108 12.85 -13.08 0.52
N VAL A 109 13.87 -12.35 0.09
CA VAL A 109 15.18 -12.91 -0.28
C VAL A 109 15.80 -13.65 0.92
N GLU A 110 16.16 -14.92 0.70
CA GLU A 110 16.76 -15.83 1.71
C GLU A 110 18.09 -15.33 2.30
N GLU A 111 18.70 -14.27 1.78
CA GLU A 111 20.03 -13.81 2.20
C GLU A 111 20.11 -13.30 3.64
N LEU A 112 18.95 -13.20 4.27
CA LEU A 112 18.75 -12.72 5.60
C LEU A 112 18.41 -13.90 6.54
N ILE A 113 18.49 -15.14 6.02
CA ILE A 113 18.40 -16.42 6.72
C ILE A 113 19.74 -17.17 6.57
N ASP A 114 20.35 -17.56 7.70
CA ASP A 114 20.94 -18.90 7.78
C ASP A 114 19.95 -19.69 8.65
N PRO A 115 19.25 -20.69 8.09
CA PRO A 115 18.10 -21.33 8.74
C PRO A 115 18.50 -22.18 9.94
N ASN A 116 19.81 -22.38 10.15
CA ASN A 116 20.40 -23.07 11.29
C ASN A 116 21.08 -22.11 12.28
N SER A 117 21.07 -20.80 12.03
CA SER A 117 21.71 -19.82 12.90
C SER A 117 20.68 -18.95 13.60
N PHE A 118 20.42 -19.29 14.85
CA PHE A 118 19.91 -18.29 15.78
C PHE A 118 20.94 -17.17 15.92
N LYS A 119 20.46 -15.94 16.12
CA LYS A 119 21.35 -14.91 16.65
C LYS A 119 21.88 -15.36 18.01
N PRO A 120 23.04 -14.84 18.47
CA PRO A 120 23.57 -15.15 19.80
C PRO A 120 22.58 -14.89 20.95
N ASP A 121 21.56 -14.06 20.73
CA ASP A 121 20.48 -13.75 21.67
C ASP A 121 19.24 -14.68 21.56
N GLY A 122 19.29 -15.71 20.71
CA GLY A 122 18.20 -16.67 20.51
C GLY A 122 17.08 -16.20 19.57
N THR A 123 17.20 -15.02 18.96
CA THR A 123 16.22 -14.53 17.98
C THR A 123 16.46 -15.10 16.57
N ASN A 124 15.40 -15.18 15.76
CA ASN A 124 15.50 -15.60 14.37
C ASN A 124 16.28 -14.56 13.55
N ARG A 125 17.16 -15.01 12.64
CA ARG A 125 17.63 -14.14 11.55
C ARG A 125 16.42 -13.83 10.64
N LYS A 126 16.29 -12.55 10.28
CA LYS A 126 15.07 -12.01 9.66
C LYS A 126 15.23 -12.04 8.17
N VAL A 127 14.19 -12.42 7.44
CA VAL A 127 14.15 -12.62 5.97
C VAL A 127 13.87 -11.30 5.26
N GLY A 128 14.40 -11.05 4.05
CA GLY A 128 13.92 -9.96 3.19
C GLY A 128 14.97 -9.04 2.55
N SER A 129 14.49 -8.16 1.69
CA SER A 129 15.32 -7.18 0.99
C SER A 129 14.50 -5.93 0.66
N PHE A 130 14.90 -4.82 1.27
CA PHE A 130 14.75 -3.46 0.70
C PHE A 130 16.07 -3.00 0.07
N ASN A 131 16.93 -3.96 -0.31
CA ASN A 131 18.28 -3.67 -0.74
C ASN A 131 18.48 -3.96 -2.24
N PRO A 132 18.31 -2.97 -3.12
CA PRO A 132 18.69 -3.05 -4.53
C PRO A 132 20.08 -3.57 -4.85
N LEU A 133 21.03 -3.58 -3.90
CA LEU A 133 22.33 -4.22 -4.14
C LEU A 133 22.21 -5.73 -4.37
N LEU A 134 21.06 -6.30 -4.04
CA LEU A 134 20.73 -7.71 -4.26
C LEU A 134 20.05 -7.95 -5.62
N ASN A 135 19.73 -6.90 -6.38
CA ASN A 135 19.14 -7.03 -7.72
C ASN A 135 20.08 -7.85 -8.63
N GLY A 136 19.51 -8.76 -9.43
CA GLY A 136 20.27 -9.59 -10.37
C GLY A 136 21.23 -10.62 -9.76
N THR A 137 21.28 -10.76 -8.43
CA THR A 137 22.14 -11.76 -7.76
C THR A 137 21.52 -13.17 -7.76
N ARG A 138 20.26 -13.32 -8.20
CA ARG A 138 19.48 -14.57 -8.08
C ARG A 138 18.62 -14.86 -9.31
N ASP A 139 18.07 -16.06 -9.34
CA ASP A 139 17.18 -16.57 -10.41
C ASP A 139 15.88 -15.75 -10.47
N SER A 140 15.77 -14.87 -11.46
CA SER A 140 14.64 -13.97 -11.68
C SER A 140 13.27 -14.66 -11.83
N ARG A 141 13.22 -16.00 -11.89
CA ARG A 141 11.97 -16.76 -11.87
C ARG A 141 11.25 -16.74 -10.52
N TYR A 142 11.95 -16.40 -9.43
CA TYR A 142 11.42 -16.45 -8.07
C TYR A 142 11.50 -15.10 -7.34
N TRP A 143 12.08 -14.07 -7.96
CA TRP A 143 12.40 -12.81 -7.28
C TRP A 143 12.14 -11.63 -8.20
N TRP A 144 11.64 -10.55 -7.62
CA TRP A 144 11.45 -9.27 -8.29
C TRP A 144 12.58 -8.32 -7.93
N ASP A 145 13.21 -7.74 -8.94
CA ASP A 145 14.17 -6.67 -8.72
C ASP A 145 13.46 -5.44 -8.16
N ILE A 146 14.06 -4.83 -7.14
CA ILE A 146 13.59 -3.56 -6.60
C ILE A 146 13.76 -2.49 -7.67
N GLY A 147 12.71 -1.70 -7.90
CA GLY A 147 12.61 -0.77 -9.02
C GLY A 147 11.96 -1.35 -10.27
N SER A 148 11.60 -2.64 -10.27
CA SER A 148 10.84 -3.22 -11.38
C SER A 148 9.49 -2.53 -11.53
N LYS A 149 9.15 -2.19 -12.78
CA LYS A 149 8.02 -1.34 -13.12
C LYS A 149 6.92 -2.12 -13.80
N LEU A 150 5.70 -1.68 -13.59
CA LEU A 150 4.52 -2.23 -14.23
C LEU A 150 3.56 -1.12 -14.64
N SER A 151 3.06 -1.19 -15.88
CA SER A 151 1.93 -0.39 -16.33
C SER A 151 0.63 -1.04 -15.84
N LEU A 152 -0.18 -0.27 -15.12
CA LEU A 152 -1.55 -0.65 -14.74
C LEU A 152 -2.59 -0.23 -15.79
N GLY A 153 -2.18 0.52 -16.81
CA GLY A 153 -3.02 1.01 -17.89
C GLY A 153 -3.48 2.46 -17.72
N SER A 154 -4.44 2.87 -18.55
CA SER A 154 -4.99 4.22 -18.54
C SER A 154 -6.23 4.30 -17.65
N PHE A 155 -6.36 5.39 -16.92
CA PHE A 155 -7.49 5.65 -16.03
C PHE A 155 -8.04 7.05 -16.24
N ALA A 156 -9.33 7.24 -16.00
CA ALA A 156 -9.97 8.54 -15.98
C ALA A 156 -10.01 9.11 -14.56
N ALA A 157 -10.12 10.45 -14.46
CA ALA A 157 -10.46 11.10 -13.20
C ALA A 157 -11.76 10.52 -12.64
N GLY A 158 -11.76 10.16 -11.36
CA GLY A 158 -12.87 9.53 -10.66
C GLY A 158 -12.87 8.00 -10.68
N ASP A 159 -12.01 7.37 -11.48
CA ASP A 159 -11.86 5.91 -11.42
C ASP A 159 -11.34 5.49 -10.04
N SER A 160 -11.87 4.39 -9.52
CA SER A 160 -11.42 3.77 -8.28
C SER A 160 -10.45 2.63 -8.59
N LEU A 161 -9.36 2.52 -7.83
CA LEU A 161 -8.34 1.50 -7.90
C LEU A 161 -8.26 0.77 -6.56
N ASP A 162 -8.32 -0.56 -6.61
CA ASP A 162 -8.19 -1.43 -5.44
C ASP A 162 -7.01 -2.39 -5.63
N PHE A 163 -6.36 -2.75 -4.53
CA PHE A 163 -5.26 -3.71 -4.50
C PHE A 163 -5.68 -4.96 -3.74
N LEU A 164 -5.21 -6.10 -4.24
CA LEU A 164 -5.49 -7.41 -3.66
C LEU A 164 -4.17 -8.13 -3.42
N LEU A 165 -3.86 -8.40 -2.16
CA LEU A 165 -2.80 -9.32 -1.79
C LEU A 165 -3.41 -10.71 -1.63
N SER A 166 -2.82 -11.71 -2.29
CA SER A 166 -3.29 -13.09 -2.26
C SER A 166 -2.13 -14.02 -1.99
N ASN A 167 -2.35 -15.04 -1.17
CA ASN A 167 -1.40 -16.12 -0.92
C ASN A 167 -2.14 -17.44 -0.72
N SER A 168 -1.42 -18.51 -0.41
CA SER A 168 -2.01 -19.85 -0.19
C SER A 168 -3.03 -19.91 0.94
N ASN A 169 -3.04 -18.92 1.84
CA ASN A 169 -3.90 -18.90 3.01
C ASN A 169 -5.18 -18.07 2.81
N ALA A 170 -5.10 -16.95 2.08
CA ALA A 170 -6.22 -16.01 1.94
C ALA A 170 -6.04 -14.97 0.83
N ASN A 171 -7.07 -14.15 0.64
CA ASN A 171 -7.06 -12.95 -0.19
C ASN A 171 -7.44 -11.73 0.69
N PHE A 172 -6.72 -10.63 0.51
CA PHE A 172 -6.81 -9.43 1.31
C PHE A 172 -6.91 -8.20 0.42
N GLY A 173 -8.02 -7.48 0.47
CA GLY A 173 -8.22 -6.21 -0.27
C GLY A 173 -7.89 -4.99 0.60
N LEU A 174 -7.88 -3.78 0.04
CA LEU A 174 -7.58 -2.56 0.82
C LEU A 174 -8.46 -2.39 2.07
N ALA A 175 -9.74 -2.73 1.97
CA ALA A 175 -10.69 -2.60 3.08
C ALA A 175 -10.45 -3.58 4.26
N SER A 176 -9.53 -4.53 4.12
CA SER A 176 -9.29 -5.55 5.14
C SER A 176 -8.44 -5.05 6.32
N GLY A 177 -7.72 -3.93 6.15
CA GLY A 177 -6.75 -3.42 7.12
C GLY A 177 -5.34 -3.99 6.95
N GLN A 178 -5.12 -4.74 5.89
CA GLN A 178 -3.86 -5.36 5.48
C GLN A 178 -2.97 -4.40 4.70
N PHE A 179 -3.40 -3.16 4.50
CA PHE A 179 -2.64 -2.19 3.71
C PHE A 179 -2.45 -0.90 4.49
N MET A 180 -1.23 -0.39 4.39
CA MET A 180 -0.82 0.88 4.94
C MET A 180 -0.30 1.77 3.81
N GLY A 181 -0.73 3.02 3.80
CA GLY A 181 -0.27 4.03 2.87
C GLY A 181 0.81 4.88 3.49
N TYR A 182 1.78 5.30 2.68
CA TYR A 182 2.83 6.22 3.07
C TYR A 182 3.02 7.31 2.03
N THR A 183 3.24 8.54 2.50
CA THR A 183 3.74 9.66 1.67
C THR A 183 5.16 9.99 2.07
N LEU A 184 6.06 10.12 1.09
CA LEU A 184 7.46 10.46 1.29
C LEU A 184 7.73 11.90 0.82
N LYS A 185 8.40 12.69 1.65
CA LYS A 185 8.77 14.08 1.35
C LYS A 185 9.69 14.14 0.13
N GLY A 186 9.39 15.02 -0.82
CA GLY A 186 10.08 15.12 -2.11
C GLY A 186 9.58 14.14 -3.17
N PHE A 187 8.66 13.24 -2.81
CA PHE A 187 8.00 12.26 -3.69
C PHE A 187 6.49 12.26 -3.43
N GLU A 188 5.90 13.44 -3.20
CA GLU A 188 4.47 13.58 -2.86
C GLU A 188 3.52 13.14 -3.98
N ASP A 189 4.05 12.95 -5.19
CA ASP A 189 3.34 12.38 -6.33
C ASP A 189 3.29 10.85 -6.36
N TRP A 190 3.98 10.21 -5.42
CA TRP A 190 3.99 8.77 -5.20
C TRP A 190 3.17 8.41 -3.96
N LEU A 191 2.33 7.39 -4.10
CA LEU A 191 1.77 6.66 -2.98
C LEU A 191 2.61 5.40 -2.78
N ILE A 192 3.28 5.30 -1.64
CA ILE A 192 3.92 4.05 -1.21
C ILE A 192 2.87 3.24 -0.45
N VAL A 193 2.80 1.94 -0.71
CA VAL A 193 1.87 1.01 -0.11
C VAL A 193 2.65 -0.16 0.47
N GLY A 194 2.48 -0.39 1.76
CA GLY A 194 2.92 -1.59 2.45
C GLY A 194 1.74 -2.51 2.72
N ALA A 195 1.92 -3.82 2.50
CA ALA A 195 0.91 -4.83 2.69
C ALA A 195 1.32 -5.85 3.76
N GLU A 196 0.33 -6.39 4.46
CA GLU A 196 0.44 -7.43 5.48
C GLU A 196 -0.23 -8.72 4.99
N ASP A 197 0.51 -9.82 4.95
CA ASP A 197 0.02 -11.10 4.39
C ASP A 197 -0.73 -11.98 5.40
N LYS A 198 -0.82 -11.51 6.65
CA LYS A 198 -1.45 -12.20 7.76
C LYS A 198 -1.94 -11.23 8.82
N ILE A 199 -3.23 -11.24 9.18
CA ILE A 199 -3.74 -10.56 10.39
C ILE A 199 -4.43 -11.59 11.30
N LEU A 200 -3.64 -12.51 11.84
CA LEU A 200 -4.05 -13.31 12.99
C LEU A 200 -3.64 -12.59 14.28
N ALA A 201 -4.10 -13.07 15.44
CA ALA A 201 -3.77 -12.48 16.75
C ALA A 201 -2.25 -12.36 17.03
N ASN A 202 -1.40 -13.00 16.22
CA ASN A 202 0.05 -12.98 16.30
C ASN A 202 0.75 -12.34 15.08
N SER A 203 0.03 -11.57 14.25
CA SER A 203 0.67 -10.71 13.24
C SER A 203 1.42 -9.58 13.93
N ASP A 204 2.65 -9.32 13.47
CA ASP A 204 3.49 -8.20 13.91
C ASP A 204 3.13 -6.88 13.25
N ARG A 205 2.28 -6.88 12.21
CA ARG A 205 1.66 -5.69 11.61
C ARG A 205 2.70 -4.67 11.18
N ASP A 206 3.77 -5.14 10.58
CA ASP A 206 4.87 -4.31 10.13
C ASP A 206 4.75 -3.92 8.63
N PHE A 207 3.72 -4.43 7.95
CA PHE A 207 3.26 -4.01 6.61
C PHE A 207 4.37 -4.01 5.56
N ASN A 208 5.25 -5.01 5.65
CA ASN A 208 6.44 -5.11 4.81
C ASN A 208 6.47 -6.41 3.99
N ASP A 209 5.40 -7.19 4.01
CA ASP A 209 5.25 -8.42 3.23
C ASP A 209 5.21 -8.14 1.73
N VAL A 210 4.66 -7.00 1.32
CA VAL A 210 4.84 -6.48 -0.04
C VAL A 210 4.85 -4.97 0.04
N VAL A 211 5.88 -4.34 -0.49
CA VAL A 211 5.96 -2.88 -0.60
C VAL A 211 6.13 -2.48 -2.04
N PHE A 212 5.27 -1.55 -2.47
CA PHE A 212 5.30 -0.99 -3.81
C PHE A 212 4.91 0.47 -3.77
N ALA A 213 5.19 1.19 -4.84
CA ALA A 213 4.74 2.57 -5.02
C ALA A 213 3.94 2.71 -6.30
N VAL A 214 2.99 3.64 -6.30
CA VAL A 214 2.18 4.00 -7.47
C VAL A 214 2.29 5.50 -7.70
N LYS A 215 2.63 5.88 -8.93
CA LYS A 215 2.74 7.29 -9.30
C LYS A 215 1.36 7.86 -9.59
N LEU A 216 0.75 8.50 -8.59
CA LEU A 216 -0.59 9.08 -8.70
C LEU A 216 -0.57 10.48 -9.36
N GLY A 217 0.61 11.12 -9.45
CA GLY A 217 0.80 12.49 -9.94
C GLY A 217 0.87 13.50 -8.78
N SER A 218 1.24 14.76 -9.01
CA SER A 218 1.35 15.73 -7.90
C SER A 218 -0.03 15.97 -7.26
N PRO A 219 -0.19 16.14 -5.94
CA PRO A 219 -1.47 16.56 -5.38
C PRO A 219 -1.95 17.84 -6.07
N ALA A 220 -3.24 17.96 -6.42
CA ALA A 220 -3.75 19.26 -6.85
C ALA A 220 -3.50 20.28 -5.72
N ALA A 221 -3.24 21.55 -6.04
CA ALA A 221 -2.96 22.60 -5.04
C ALA A 221 -4.08 22.81 -3.99
N SER A 222 -5.22 22.14 -4.16
CA SER A 222 -6.36 22.08 -3.23
C SER A 222 -6.47 20.78 -2.44
N VAL A 223 -5.53 19.83 -2.58
CA VAL A 223 -5.41 18.66 -1.68
C VAL A 223 -4.80 19.17 -0.41
N PRO A 224 -5.56 19.18 0.68
CA PRO A 224 -5.06 19.75 1.90
C PRO A 224 -3.97 18.82 2.46
N GLU A 225 -2.94 19.42 3.06
CA GLU A 225 -1.72 18.75 3.53
C GLU A 225 -2.00 17.43 4.25
N PRO A 226 -1.05 16.48 4.34
CA PRO A 226 -1.27 15.14 4.92
C PRO A 226 -2.00 15.09 6.28
N SER A 227 -1.90 16.13 7.10
CA SER A 227 -2.66 16.33 8.34
C SER A 227 -4.18 16.46 8.12
N THR A 228 -4.60 16.96 6.97
CA THR A 228 -6.00 17.09 6.56
C THR A 228 -6.55 15.80 5.98
N ILE A 229 -5.73 14.96 5.34
CA ILE A 229 -6.12 13.58 5.00
C ILE A 229 -6.38 12.79 6.30
N ALA A 230 -5.48 12.88 7.28
CA ALA A 230 -5.70 12.27 8.60
C ALA A 230 -6.91 12.87 9.34
N ALA A 231 -7.15 14.19 9.27
CA ALA A 231 -8.32 14.83 9.87
C ALA A 231 -9.64 14.45 9.18
N LEU A 232 -9.66 14.30 7.85
CA LEU A 232 -10.85 13.89 7.10
C LEU A 232 -11.19 12.41 7.35
N MET A 233 -10.18 11.56 7.57
CA MET A 233 -10.35 10.16 7.99
C MET A 233 -10.65 10.00 9.50
N GLY A 234 -10.27 10.96 10.35
CA GLY A 234 -10.61 10.98 11.78
C GLY A 234 -12.02 11.49 12.09
N VAL A 235 -12.55 12.42 11.29
CA VAL A 235 -13.89 12.99 11.47
C VAL A 235 -15.00 11.96 11.17
N SER A 236 -14.78 11.04 10.22
CA SER A 236 -15.71 9.95 9.92
C SER A 236 -15.89 8.97 11.08
N ALA A 237 -14.87 8.75 11.91
CA ALA A 237 -14.98 7.96 13.14
C ALA A 237 -15.79 8.68 14.24
N ALA A 238 -15.65 10.01 14.38
CA ALA A 238 -16.35 10.78 15.41
C ALA A 238 -17.87 10.93 15.16
N PHE A 239 -18.30 11.01 13.89
CA PHE A 239 -19.73 11.06 13.54
C PHE A 239 -20.43 9.69 13.60
N GLY A 240 -19.69 8.59 13.40
CA GLY A 240 -20.21 7.23 13.57
C GLY A 240 -20.48 6.83 15.03
N VAL A 241 -19.67 7.34 15.97
CA VAL A 241 -19.82 7.04 17.41
C VAL A 241 -20.80 8.00 18.09
N SER A 242 -20.89 9.27 17.66
CA SER A 242 -21.77 10.26 18.30
C SER A 242 -23.26 10.03 18.07
N ARG A 243 -23.67 9.28 17.03
CA ARG A 243 -25.10 8.96 16.80
C ARG A 243 -25.63 7.73 17.56
N ARG A 244 -24.77 6.92 18.19
CA ARG A 244 -25.25 5.77 18.99
C ARG A 244 -25.64 6.11 20.42
N LYS A 245 -25.27 7.28 20.95
CA LYS A 245 -25.60 7.65 22.35
C LYS A 245 -26.95 8.35 22.55
N ASN A 246 -27.64 8.75 21.48
CA ASN A 246 -28.94 9.45 21.59
C ASN A 246 -30.15 8.63 21.09
N ALA A 247 -29.98 7.37 20.68
CA ALA A 247 -31.08 6.53 20.21
C ALA A 247 -31.72 5.64 21.30
N ASN A 248 -31.25 5.70 22.55
CA ASN A 248 -31.81 4.95 23.70
C ASN A 248 -32.32 5.88 24.82
N LYS A 249 -33.05 6.94 24.45
CA LYS A 249 -33.95 7.66 25.36
C LYS A 249 -35.28 7.94 24.64
N SER A 250 -36.13 6.93 24.63
CA SER A 250 -37.58 7.06 24.50
C SER A 250 -38.22 5.96 25.34
#